data_AF-A0A330LW17-F1
#
_entry.id   AF-A0A330LW17-F1
#
_cell.length_a   1.000
_cell.length_b   1.000
_cell.length_c   1.000
_cell.angle_alpha   90.00
_cell.angle_beta   90.00
_cell.angle_gamma   90.00
#
_symmetry.space_group_name_H-M   'P 1'
#
loop_
_entity.id
_entity.type
_entity.pdbx_description
1 polymer ?
#
loop_
_entity_poly.entity_id
_entity_poly.type
_entity_poly.pdbx_seq_one_letter_code
_entity_poly.pdbx_strand_id
1 'polypeptide(L)'
;MFERNFPDVNLCMDKLVISDEHIHTAGATTSNLSLALHLIGILAGEQIANQMAKILLIDPNRTSQQPFMSMDLSVGVNNHKDELVTKIQNWMQTHIEQSFLLDEAKRLLETTELALEQIVDRVGYEDVSSFRKLFIQLTSLSPRAYRQKFNTHTCC
;
A
#
# COMPACT_ATOMS: atom_id res chain seq x y z
N MET A 1 4.69 10.92 -13.48
CA MET A 1 5.27 11.61 -12.29
C MET A 1 5.99 10.61 -11.38
N PHE A 2 5.42 9.43 -11.12
CA PHE A 2 6.03 8.38 -10.30
C PHE A 2 7.34 7.83 -10.88
N GLU A 3 7.38 7.37 -12.14
CA GLU A 3 8.61 6.87 -12.82
C GLU A 3 9.79 7.86 -12.75
N ARG A 4 9.49 9.16 -12.88
CA ARG A 4 10.52 10.20 -12.83
C ARG A 4 11.14 10.35 -11.43
N ASN A 5 10.39 10.04 -10.38
CA ASN A 5 10.83 10.17 -8.98
C ASN A 5 11.44 8.87 -8.43
N PHE A 6 11.25 7.75 -9.11
CA PHE A 6 11.74 6.43 -8.70
C PHE A 6 12.36 5.70 -9.91
N PRO A 7 13.55 6.10 -10.38
CA PRO A 7 14.13 5.63 -11.66
C PRO A 7 14.53 4.15 -11.65
N ASP A 8 14.81 3.59 -10.47
CA ASP A 8 15.09 2.15 -10.31
C ASP A 8 13.79 1.32 -10.28
N VAL A 9 12.62 1.96 -10.21
CA VAL A 9 11.33 1.28 -10.22
C VAL A 9 10.84 1.13 -11.66
N ASN A 10 10.81 -0.12 -12.11
CA ASN A 10 10.19 -0.49 -13.38
C ASN A 10 8.66 -0.42 -13.26
N LEU A 11 8.09 0.77 -13.46
CA LEU A 11 6.64 0.97 -13.38
C LEU A 11 5.95 0.34 -14.60
N CYS A 12 5.14 -0.68 -14.36
CA CYS A 12 4.33 -1.34 -15.39
C CYS A 12 2.84 -1.10 -15.10
N MET A 13 2.22 -0.13 -15.79
CA MET A 13 0.80 0.21 -15.61
C MET A 13 -0.15 -0.56 -16.53
N ASP A 14 0.40 -1.17 -17.57
CA ASP A 14 -0.32 -1.80 -18.67
C ASP A 14 -0.41 -3.33 -18.53
N LYS A 15 0.53 -3.97 -17.83
CA LYS A 15 0.60 -5.43 -17.70
C LYS A 15 -0.43 -5.98 -16.73
N LEU A 16 -1.06 -7.09 -17.14
CA LEU A 16 -2.03 -7.80 -16.32
C LEU A 16 -1.37 -8.64 -15.21
N VAL A 17 -0.24 -9.27 -15.54
CA VAL A 17 0.59 -10.06 -14.62
C VAL A 17 2.01 -9.50 -14.65
N ILE A 18 2.58 -9.25 -13.48
CA ILE A 18 3.94 -8.77 -13.29
C ILE A 18 4.73 -9.89 -12.62
N SER A 19 5.94 -10.12 -13.12
CA SER A 19 6.86 -11.13 -12.60
C SER A 19 8.16 -10.45 -12.21
N ASP A 20 8.62 -10.73 -11.00
CA ASP A 20 9.91 -10.31 -10.48
C ASP A 20 10.58 -11.51 -9.80
N GLU A 21 11.53 -12.12 -10.51
CA GLU A 21 12.18 -13.39 -10.17
C GLU A 21 11.19 -14.49 -9.72
N HIS A 22 10.97 -14.62 -8.41
CA HIS A 22 10.13 -15.63 -7.77
C HIS A 22 8.76 -15.12 -7.34
N ILE A 23 8.49 -13.82 -7.52
CA ILE A 23 7.25 -13.17 -7.12
C ILE A 23 6.45 -12.83 -8.37
N HIS A 24 5.25 -13.41 -8.46
CA HIS A 24 4.30 -13.12 -9.53
C HIS A 24 3.05 -12.49 -8.93
N THR A 25 2.68 -11.31 -9.43
CA THR A 25 1.51 -10.56 -8.94
C THR A 25 0.59 -10.21 -10.11
N ALA A 26 -0.69 -10.03 -9.81
CA ALA A 26 -1.68 -9.75 -10.82
C ALA A 26 -2.64 -8.68 -10.29
N GLY A 27 -2.82 -7.60 -11.07
CA GLY A 27 -3.38 -6.33 -10.59
C GLY A 27 -4.90 -6.19 -10.66
N ALA A 28 -5.62 -7.26 -11.03
CA ALA A 28 -7.08 -7.23 -11.19
C ALA A 28 -7.74 -8.52 -10.67
N THR A 29 -8.99 -8.46 -10.23
CA THR A 29 -9.73 -9.64 -9.76
C THR A 29 -9.75 -10.79 -10.78
N THR A 30 -9.90 -10.47 -12.07
CA THR A 30 -9.91 -11.46 -13.17
C THR A 30 -8.52 -11.79 -13.71
N SER A 31 -7.48 -11.10 -13.24
CA SER A 31 -6.09 -11.45 -13.59
C SER A 31 -5.57 -12.67 -12.85
N ASN A 32 -6.30 -13.20 -11.85
CA ASN A 32 -5.96 -14.43 -11.16
C ASN A 32 -5.91 -15.65 -12.11
N LEU A 33 -6.80 -15.73 -13.09
CA LEU A 33 -6.82 -16.77 -14.10
C LEU A 33 -5.65 -16.63 -15.08
N SER A 34 -5.33 -15.39 -15.45
CA SER A 34 -4.14 -15.08 -16.25
C SER A 34 -2.85 -15.40 -15.49
N LEU A 35 -2.81 -15.16 -14.17
CA LEU A 35 -1.72 -15.56 -13.29
C LEU A 35 -1.62 -17.09 -13.19
N ALA A 36 -2.75 -17.80 -13.07
CA ALA A 36 -2.75 -19.25 -13.03
C ALA A 36 -2.20 -19.86 -14.33
N LEU A 37 -2.62 -19.35 -15.49
CA LEU A 37 -2.06 -19.77 -16.78
C LEU A 37 -0.57 -19.47 -16.89
N HIS A 38 -0.12 -18.30 -16.43
CA HIS A 38 1.29 -17.93 -16.37
C HIS A 38 2.11 -18.89 -15.50
N LEU A 39 1.62 -19.22 -14.32
CA LEU A 39 2.27 -20.19 -13.43
C LEU A 39 2.30 -21.60 -14.03
N ILE A 40 1.22 -22.03 -14.69
CA ILE A 40 1.19 -23.32 -15.40
C ILE A 40 2.22 -23.32 -16.55
N GLY A 41 2.37 -22.20 -17.27
CA GLY A 41 3.38 -22.05 -18.32
C GLY A 41 4.80 -22.25 -17.78
N ILE A 42 5.11 -21.64 -16.63
CA ILE A 42 6.41 -21.77 -15.96
C ILE A 42 6.64 -23.18 -15.42
N LEU A 43 5.65 -23.79 -14.78
CA LEU A 43 5.82 -25.04 -14.02
C LEU A 43 5.64 -26.30 -14.88
N ALA A 44 4.73 -26.26 -15.85
CA ALA A 44 4.29 -27.42 -16.62
C ALA A 44 4.49 -27.24 -18.14
N GLY A 45 4.92 -26.06 -18.57
CA GLY A 45 5.20 -25.72 -19.97
C GLY A 45 4.02 -25.10 -20.70
N GLU A 46 4.34 -24.28 -21.70
CA GLU A 46 3.37 -23.51 -22.51
C GLU A 46 2.30 -24.37 -23.19
N GLN A 47 2.63 -25.61 -23.55
CA GLN A 47 1.65 -26.51 -24.19
C GLN A 47 0.49 -26.86 -23.25
N ILE A 48 0.77 -27.06 -21.96
CA ILE A 48 -0.24 -27.39 -20.95
C ILE A 48 -1.04 -26.13 -20.60
N ALA A 49 -0.39 -24.97 -20.47
CA ALA A 49 -1.07 -23.69 -20.25
C ALA A 49 -2.08 -23.39 -21.37
N ASN A 50 -1.68 -23.57 -22.63
CA ASN A 50 -2.57 -23.34 -23.78
C ASN A 50 -3.75 -24.32 -23.85
N GLN A 51 -3.59 -25.56 -23.38
CA GLN A 51 -4.72 -26.50 -23.25
C GLN A 51 -5.68 -26.07 -22.14
N MET A 52 -5.13 -25.66 -20.99
CA MET A 52 -5.94 -25.18 -19.86
C MET A 52 -6.69 -23.89 -20.22
N ALA A 53 -6.09 -22.98 -20.98
CA ALA A 53 -6.76 -21.79 -21.48
C ALA A 53 -8.03 -22.14 -22.29
N LYS A 54 -7.98 -23.18 -23.14
CA LYS A 54 -9.14 -23.66 -23.89
C LYS A 54 -10.20 -24.29 -23.00
N ILE A 55 -9.80 -25.13 -22.05
CA ILE A 55 -10.71 -25.80 -21.11
C ILE A 55 -11.45 -24.76 -20.25
N LEU A 56 -10.73 -23.73 -19.81
CA LEU A 56 -11.23 -22.67 -18.94
C LEU A 56 -11.88 -21.50 -19.73
N LEU A 57 -11.87 -21.56 -21.07
CA LEU A 57 -12.36 -20.50 -21.96
C LEU A 57 -11.74 -19.13 -21.69
N ILE A 58 -10.45 -19.11 -21.41
CA ILE A 58 -9.66 -17.90 -21.17
C ILE A 58 -8.88 -17.56 -22.44
N ASP A 59 -8.87 -16.29 -22.84
CA ASP A 59 -7.95 -15.81 -23.89
C ASP A 59 -6.54 -15.68 -23.30
N PRO A 60 -5.58 -16.55 -23.70
CA PRO A 60 -4.22 -16.50 -23.19
C PRO A 60 -3.46 -15.25 -23.66
N ASN A 61 -3.95 -14.56 -24.69
CA ASN A 61 -3.31 -13.36 -25.23
C ASN A 61 -3.76 -12.07 -24.53
N ARG A 62 -4.64 -12.17 -23.53
CA ARG A 62 -5.06 -11.02 -22.72
C ARG A 62 -3.96 -10.63 -21.74
N THR A 63 -2.97 -9.89 -22.22
CA THR A 63 -1.78 -9.47 -21.45
C THR A 63 -1.87 -8.05 -20.90
N SER A 64 -2.82 -7.24 -21.39
CA SER A 64 -2.94 -5.83 -21.03
C SER A 64 -4.23 -5.47 -20.29
N GLN A 65 -4.11 -4.55 -19.33
CA GLN A 65 -5.22 -3.92 -18.59
C GLN A 65 -5.76 -2.67 -19.29
N GLN A 66 -5.04 -2.13 -20.29
CA GLN A 66 -5.32 -0.84 -20.91
C GLN A 66 -6.79 -0.66 -21.38
N PRO A 67 -7.45 -1.65 -22.03
CA PRO A 67 -8.85 -1.49 -22.44
C PRO A 67 -9.84 -1.34 -21.28
N PHE A 68 -9.43 -1.73 -20.07
CA PHE A 68 -10.23 -1.67 -18.85
C PHE A 68 -9.79 -0.53 -17.93
N MET A 69 -8.69 0.16 -18.26
CA MET A 69 -8.36 1.44 -17.65
C MET A 69 -9.30 2.47 -18.25
N SER A 70 -10.27 2.93 -17.46
CA SER A 70 -11.08 4.07 -17.85
C SER A 70 -10.15 5.26 -18.15
N MET A 71 -10.35 5.93 -19.29
CA MET A 71 -9.76 7.22 -19.65
C MET A 71 -10.33 8.31 -18.73
N ASP A 72 -10.07 8.17 -17.43
CA ASP A 72 -10.52 9.05 -16.37
C ASP A 72 -9.87 8.64 -15.02
N LEU A 73 -8.55 8.55 -14.97
CA LEU A 73 -7.84 8.52 -13.67
C LEU A 73 -7.51 9.96 -13.19
N SER A 74 -7.88 10.99 -13.96
CA SER A 74 -7.61 12.41 -13.68
C SER A 74 -8.80 13.35 -13.80
N VAL A 75 -10.01 12.91 -14.15
CA VAL A 75 -11.25 13.67 -13.86
C VAL A 75 -11.78 13.24 -12.49
N GLY A 76 -11.51 12.02 -11.99
CA GLY A 76 -12.01 11.53 -10.69
C GLY A 76 -11.55 12.24 -9.40
N VAL A 77 -10.31 12.75 -9.29
CA VAL A 77 -9.87 13.44 -8.04
C VAL A 77 -10.72 14.68 -7.72
N ASN A 78 -11.39 15.25 -8.74
CA ASN A 78 -12.35 16.32 -8.57
C ASN A 78 -13.73 16.02 -9.22
N ASN A 79 -14.05 14.76 -9.50
CA ASN A 79 -15.33 14.35 -10.10
C ASN A 79 -15.92 13.11 -9.44
N HIS A 80 -15.57 12.88 -8.18
CA HIS A 80 -16.46 12.13 -7.31
C HIS A 80 -17.66 13.07 -7.03
N LYS A 81 -18.86 12.71 -7.51
CA LYS A 81 -20.11 13.43 -7.15
C LYS A 81 -20.41 13.36 -5.65
N ASP A 82 -19.63 12.57 -4.92
CA ASP A 82 -19.71 12.39 -3.48
C ASP A 82 -18.66 13.24 -2.76
N GLU A 83 -19.17 14.25 -2.09
CA GLU A 83 -18.38 15.21 -1.33
C GLU A 83 -17.67 14.56 -0.14
N LEU A 84 -18.20 13.48 0.44
CA LEU A 84 -17.60 12.79 1.58
C LEU A 84 -16.44 11.87 1.13
N VAL A 85 -16.56 11.17 0.00
CA VAL A 85 -15.45 10.37 -0.56
C VAL A 85 -14.32 11.27 -1.03
N THR A 86 -14.65 12.39 -1.67
CA THR A 86 -13.67 13.44 -1.99
C THR A 86 -13.03 13.96 -0.71
N LYS A 87 -13.81 14.20 0.36
CA LYS A 87 -13.27 14.60 1.66
C LYS A 87 -12.41 13.53 2.31
N ILE A 88 -12.75 12.25 2.21
CA ILE A 88 -11.97 11.14 2.78
C ILE A 88 -10.73 10.86 1.93
N GLN A 89 -10.78 10.95 0.60
CA GLN A 89 -9.59 10.86 -0.26
C GLN A 89 -8.69 12.07 -0.08
N ASN A 90 -9.25 13.28 0.04
CA ASN A 90 -8.49 14.46 0.40
C ASN A 90 -7.95 14.34 1.82
N TRP A 91 -8.72 13.79 2.77
CA TRP A 91 -8.26 13.55 4.14
C TRP A 91 -7.13 12.52 4.13
N MET A 92 -7.28 11.38 3.46
CA MET A 92 -6.24 10.38 3.29
C MET A 92 -5.03 10.96 2.56
N GLN A 93 -5.18 11.73 1.47
CA GLN A 93 -4.08 12.41 0.79
C GLN A 93 -3.39 13.45 1.69
N THR A 94 -4.12 14.14 2.57
CA THR A 94 -3.56 15.15 3.50
C THR A 94 -3.06 14.57 4.82
N HIS A 95 -3.45 13.35 5.18
CA HIS A 95 -3.14 12.69 6.46
C HIS A 95 -2.40 11.34 6.28
N ILE A 96 -1.97 11.00 5.06
CA ILE A 96 -1.20 9.77 4.78
C ILE A 96 0.13 9.79 5.54
N GLU A 97 0.78 10.96 5.59
CA GLU A 97 2.01 11.17 6.34
C GLU A 97 1.75 11.07 7.84
N GLN A 98 0.67 11.67 8.34
CA GLN A 98 0.34 11.62 9.77
C GLN A 98 0.08 10.19 10.25
N SER A 99 -0.53 9.34 9.41
CA SER A 99 -0.76 7.93 9.73
C SER A 99 0.56 7.14 9.80
N PHE A 100 1.45 7.34 8.83
CA PHE A 100 2.77 6.70 8.81
C PHE A 100 3.68 7.17 9.97
N LEU A 101 3.74 8.48 10.21
CA LEU A 101 4.53 9.07 11.29
C LEU A 101 4.02 8.64 12.67
N LEU A 102 2.71 8.48 12.82
CA LEU A 102 2.13 7.94 14.05
C LEU A 102 2.53 6.48 14.26
N ASP A 103 2.51 5.65 13.21
CA ASP A 103 2.89 4.24 13.31
C ASP A 103 4.38 4.08 13.62
N GLU A 104 5.25 4.91 13.03
CA GLU A 104 6.66 4.94 13.40
C GLU A 104 6.88 5.45 14.83
N ALA A 105 6.12 6.45 15.28
CA ALA A 105 6.20 6.92 16.66
C ALA A 105 5.76 5.84 17.67
N LYS A 106 4.70 5.08 17.38
CA LYS A 106 4.28 3.92 18.18
C LYS A 106 5.41 2.89 18.25
N ARG A 107 6.01 2.55 17.11
CA ARG A 107 7.14 1.62 17.02
C ARG A 107 8.32 2.09 17.88
N LEU A 108 8.69 3.36 17.82
CA LEU A 108 9.78 3.93 18.63
C LEU A 108 9.45 3.95 20.13
N LEU A 109 8.19 4.21 20.50
CA LEU A 109 7.72 4.16 21.89
C LEU A 109 7.76 2.73 22.46
N GLU A 110 7.55 1.71 21.62
CA GLU A 110 7.55 0.29 21.99
C GLU A 110 8.95 -0.33 22.01
N THR A 111 9.86 0.12 21.14
CA THR A 111 11.16 -0.53 20.92
C THR A 111 12.34 0.23 21.54
N THR A 112 12.13 1.46 22.02
CA THR A 112 13.21 2.30 22.54
C THR A 112 12.82 3.05 23.81
N GLU A 113 13.84 3.44 24.59
CA GLU A 113 13.68 4.32 25.77
C GLU A 113 13.89 5.81 25.46
N LEU A 114 13.87 6.21 24.18
CA LEU A 114 14.09 7.60 23.77
C LEU A 114 13.10 8.55 24.46
N ALA A 115 13.55 9.78 24.76
CA ALA A 115 12.64 10.81 25.27
C ALA A 115 11.60 11.18 24.20
N LEU A 116 10.42 11.67 24.62
CA LEU A 116 9.34 12.00 23.69
C LEU A 116 9.77 13.08 22.68
N GLU A 117 10.57 14.03 23.14
CA GLU A 117 11.16 15.11 22.34
C GLU A 117 12.01 14.53 21.20
N GLN A 118 12.83 13.52 21.49
CA GLN A 118 13.67 12.85 20.49
C GLN A 118 12.87 12.01 19.51
N ILE A 119 11.76 11.41 19.95
CA ILE A 119 10.85 10.67 19.06
C ILE A 119 10.15 11.65 18.11
N VAL A 120 9.66 12.77 18.64
CA VAL A 120 8.98 13.84 17.90
C VAL A 120 9.90 14.43 16.82
N ASP A 121 11.15 14.74 17.17
CA ASP A 121 12.16 15.20 16.22
C ASP A 121 12.40 14.17 15.10
N ARG A 122 12.44 12.88 15.48
CA ARG A 122 12.71 11.78 14.54
C ARG A 122 11.56 11.45 13.61
N VAL A 123 10.32 11.63 14.06
CA VAL A 123 9.12 11.51 13.22
C VAL A 123 8.78 12.83 12.50
N GLY A 124 9.61 13.86 12.63
CA GLY A 124 9.49 15.09 11.84
C GLY A 124 8.36 16.04 12.27
N TYR A 125 7.93 15.98 13.53
CA TYR A 125 7.01 16.97 14.10
C TYR A 125 7.80 18.10 14.76
N GLU A 126 7.50 19.36 14.42
CA GLU A 126 8.19 20.53 15.00
C GLU A 126 7.75 20.85 16.44
N ASP A 127 6.55 20.42 16.83
CA ASP A 127 5.97 20.72 18.15
C ASP A 127 5.50 19.46 18.88
N VAL A 128 6.16 19.18 20.01
CA VAL A 128 5.85 18.07 20.94
C VAL A 128 4.44 18.19 21.51
N SER A 129 3.95 19.42 21.73
CA SER A 129 2.61 19.64 22.29
C SER A 129 1.51 19.27 21.29
N SER A 130 1.69 19.66 20.02
CA SER A 130 0.81 19.30 18.92
C SER A 130 0.85 17.80 18.62
N PHE A 131 2.03 17.19 18.60
CA PHE A 131 2.17 15.74 18.45
C PHE A 131 1.44 15.00 19.58
N ARG A 132 1.61 15.42 20.84
CA ARG A 132 0.95 14.78 21.97
C ARG A 132 -0.58 14.84 21.87
N LYS A 133 -1.14 15.99 21.46
CA LYS A 133 -2.58 16.14 21.24
C LYS A 133 -3.07 15.20 20.15
N LEU A 134 -2.37 15.17 19.01
CA LEU A 134 -2.69 14.29 17.89
C LEU A 134 -2.60 12.81 18.28
N PHE A 135 -1.53 12.41 18.97
CA PHE A 135 -1.33 11.04 19.43
C PHE A 135 -2.45 10.59 20.37
N ILE A 136 -2.86 11.43 21.32
CA ILE A 136 -3.98 11.13 22.23
C ILE A 136 -5.29 11.04 21.43
N GLN A 137 -5.54 11.96 20.51
CA GLN A 137 -6.74 11.96 19.69
C GLN A 137 -6.85 10.68 18.84
N LEU A 138 -5.73 10.17 18.32
CA LEU A 138 -5.72 9.00 17.43
C LEU A 138 -5.58 7.66 18.17
N THR A 139 -4.92 7.62 19.34
CA THR A 139 -4.67 6.36 20.08
C THR A 139 -5.44 6.22 21.39
N SER A 140 -6.14 7.28 21.83
CA SER A 140 -6.80 7.40 23.14
C SER A 140 -5.86 7.26 24.35
N LEU A 141 -4.54 7.19 24.13
CA LEU A 141 -3.53 7.06 25.17
C LEU A 141 -2.52 8.20 25.05
N SER A 142 -1.94 8.62 26.17
CA SER A 142 -0.75 9.49 26.12
C SER A 142 0.48 8.67 25.68
N PRO A 143 1.47 9.26 25.00
CA PRO A 143 2.69 8.55 24.59
C PRO A 143 3.38 7.79 25.74
N ARG A 144 3.37 8.36 26.96
CA ARG A 144 3.92 7.72 28.16
C ARG A 144 3.10 6.51 28.61
N ALA A 145 1.77 6.65 28.64
CA ALA A 145 0.88 5.54 28.98
C ALA A 145 0.94 4.43 27.92
N TYR A 146 1.10 4.80 26.65
CA TYR A 146 1.33 3.88 25.53
C TYR A 146 2.62 3.09 25.74
N ARG A 147 3.77 3.75 25.96
CA ARG A 147 5.03 3.07 26.29
C ARG A 147 4.89 2.12 27.48
N GLN A 148 4.29 2.57 28.58
CA GLN A 148 4.13 1.73 29.78
C GLN A 148 3.30 0.47 29.53
N LYS A 149 2.25 0.58 28.71
CA LYS A 149 1.39 -0.56 28.34
C LYS A 149 2.15 -1.62 27.53
N PHE A 150 3.09 -1.22 26.68
CA PHE A 150 3.83 -2.14 25.81
C PHE A 150 5.17 -2.59 26.40
N ASN A 151 5.83 -1.79 27.24
CA ASN A 151 7.03 -2.18 27.99
C ASN A 151 6.76 -3.27 29.06
N THR A 152 5.52 -3.43 29.52
CA THR A 152 5.17 -4.55 30.44
C THR A 152 5.16 -5.92 29.76
N HIS A 153 5.30 -5.99 28.42
CA HIS A 153 5.37 -7.23 27.66
C HIS A 153 6.78 -7.63 27.22
N THR A 154 7.81 -6.85 27.58
CA THR A 154 9.23 -7.21 27.35
C THR A 154 9.89 -7.61 28.67
N CYS A 155 9.52 -8.77 29.19
CA CYS A 155 10.30 -9.48 30.21
C CYS A 155 10.26 -10.98 29.91
N CYS A 156 11.46 -11.52 29.66
CA CYS A 156 11.87 -12.90 29.35
C CYS A 156 11.67 -13.39 27.91
#